data_AF-A0A7G8DFU6-F1
#
_entry.id   AF-A0A7G8DFU6-F1
#
_cell.length_a   1.000
_cell.length_b   1.000
_cell.length_c   1.000
_cell.angle_alpha   90.00
_cell.angle_beta   90.00
_cell.angle_gamma   90.00
#
_symmetry.space_group_name_H-M   'P 1'
#
loop_
_entity.id
_entity.type
_entity.pdbx_description
1 polymer ?
#
loop_
_entity_poly.entity_id
_entity_poly.type
_entity_poly.pdbx_seq_one_letter_code
_entity_poly.pdbx_strand_id
1 'polypeptide(L)'
;MTPKQIQLLNQACKMAGIDSSKISPSNPFEKNGSTAGMLQAAMAEIDPAQAARWRVAAGGSLSVATIAELQGGEELSAAAQADLWAHDPEFVAEFQQQREKGLEAQLKALEDGANQKRFQNAVVRAGGDERQAKRLIAAEDAEQAAREQQRQGVMS
;
A
#
# COMPACT_ATOMS: atom_id res chain seq x y z
N MET A 1 23.34 -4.47 -7.50
CA MET A 1 22.95 -3.90 -8.82
C MET A 1 22.80 -5.02 -9.83
N THR A 2 21.87 -4.89 -10.77
CA THR A 2 21.68 -5.84 -11.90
C THR A 2 22.63 -5.53 -13.06
N PRO A 3 22.81 -6.45 -14.05
CA PRO A 3 23.65 -6.19 -15.22
C PRO A 3 23.22 -4.94 -16.03
N LYS A 4 21.91 -4.73 -16.19
CA LYS A 4 21.35 -3.54 -16.85
C LYS A 4 21.68 -2.26 -16.09
N GLN A 5 21.63 -2.30 -14.77
CA GLN A 5 22.01 -1.19 -13.89
C GLN A 5 23.51 -0.86 -13.98
N ILE A 6 24.36 -1.88 -14.10
CA ILE A 6 25.80 -1.68 -14.31
C ILE A 6 26.07 -1.05 -15.68
N GLN A 7 25.33 -1.44 -16.72
CA GLN A 7 25.46 -0.80 -18.05
C GLN A 7 25.08 0.67 -18.01
N LEU A 8 23.97 1.02 -17.34
CA LEU A 8 23.55 2.42 -17.14
C LEU A 8 24.62 3.21 -16.36
N LEU A 9 25.17 2.63 -15.29
CA LEU A 9 26.25 3.26 -14.53
C LEU A 9 27.48 3.50 -15.41
N ASN A 10 27.90 2.52 -16.21
CA ASN A 10 29.03 2.67 -17.13
C ASN A 10 28.77 3.75 -18.19
N GLN A 11 27.52 3.91 -18.64
CA GLN A 11 27.13 4.97 -19.55
C GLN A 11 27.21 6.35 -18.87
N ALA A 12 26.76 6.46 -17.61
CA ALA A 12 26.90 7.67 -16.81
C ALA A 12 28.37 8.03 -16.56
N CYS A 13 29.23 7.04 -16.29
CA CYS A 13 30.67 7.23 -16.18
C CYS A 13 31.25 7.85 -17.46
N LYS A 14 30.87 7.32 -18.65
CA LYS A 14 31.33 7.86 -19.93
C LYS A 14 30.86 9.29 -20.16
N MET A 15 29.60 9.61 -19.86
CA MET A 15 29.06 10.98 -19.98
C MET A 15 29.75 11.96 -19.03
N ALA A 16 30.05 11.53 -17.82
CA ALA A 16 30.76 12.35 -16.82
C ALA A 16 32.29 12.42 -17.05
N GLY A 17 32.83 11.72 -18.07
CA GLY A 17 34.27 11.65 -18.32
C GLY A 17 35.04 10.87 -17.25
N ILE A 18 34.36 9.99 -16.49
CA ILE A 18 34.95 9.20 -15.42
C ILE A 18 35.29 7.81 -15.94
N ASP A 19 36.50 7.34 -15.62
CA ASP A 19 36.94 5.98 -15.91
C ASP A 19 36.14 4.97 -15.07
N SER A 20 35.28 4.20 -15.74
CA SER A 20 34.40 3.21 -15.10
C SER A 20 35.16 2.09 -14.40
N SER A 21 36.42 1.81 -14.77
CA SER A 21 37.24 0.78 -14.11
C SER A 21 37.65 1.18 -12.67
N LYS A 22 37.60 2.48 -12.36
CA LYS A 22 37.97 3.03 -11.05
C LYS A 22 36.80 3.18 -10.09
N ILE A 23 35.59 2.85 -10.53
CA ILE A 23 34.38 3.01 -9.74
C ILE A 23 33.85 1.63 -9.37
N SER A 24 33.52 1.45 -8.09
CA SER A 24 32.82 0.25 -7.66
C SER A 24 31.42 0.21 -8.28
N PRO A 25 30.92 -0.98 -8.69
CA PRO A 25 29.56 -1.15 -9.20
C PRO A 25 28.54 -1.10 -8.05
N SER A 26 28.43 0.08 -7.45
CA SER A 26 27.57 0.42 -6.31
C SER A 26 26.74 1.64 -6.66
N ASN A 27 25.60 1.79 -5.99
CA ASN A 27 24.70 2.92 -6.18
C ASN A 27 25.44 4.26 -5.90
N PRO A 28 25.56 5.18 -6.88
CA PRO A 28 26.21 6.47 -6.67
C PRO A 28 25.44 7.40 -5.72
N PHE A 29 24.14 7.16 -5.50
CA PHE A 29 23.32 7.95 -4.58
C PHE A 29 23.55 7.61 -3.10
N GLU A 30 24.15 6.47 -2.80
CA GLU A 30 24.60 6.11 -1.44
C GLU A 30 25.96 6.74 -1.09
N LYS A 31 26.60 7.41 -2.05
CA LYS A 31 27.94 7.98 -1.90
C LYS A 31 27.90 9.49 -1.93
N ASN A 32 28.82 10.08 -1.17
CA ASN A 32 29.04 11.51 -1.11
C ASN A 32 30.33 11.90 -1.85
N GLY A 33 30.42 13.14 -2.30
CA GLY A 33 31.60 13.71 -2.95
C GLY A 33 31.41 14.05 -4.42
N SER A 34 32.37 14.78 -4.98
CA SER A 34 32.28 15.37 -6.32
C SER A 34 32.01 14.34 -7.43
N THR A 35 32.72 13.21 -7.40
CA THR A 35 32.53 12.11 -8.36
C THR A 35 31.14 11.48 -8.27
N ALA A 36 30.63 11.27 -7.05
CA ALA A 36 29.28 10.75 -6.85
C ALA A 36 28.23 11.73 -7.38
N GLY A 37 28.39 13.03 -7.10
CA GLY A 37 27.52 14.08 -7.62
C GLY A 37 27.49 14.14 -9.16
N MET A 38 28.65 14.01 -9.82
CA MET A 38 28.71 13.95 -11.30
C MET A 38 27.97 12.73 -11.85
N LEU A 39 28.13 11.56 -11.21
CA LEU A 39 27.43 10.33 -11.63
C LEU A 39 25.93 10.41 -11.37
N GLN A 40 25.51 11.01 -10.26
CA GLN A 40 24.09 11.23 -9.95
C GLN A 40 23.44 12.14 -10.99
N ALA A 41 24.11 13.23 -11.38
CA ALA A 41 23.65 14.14 -12.42
C ALA A 41 23.58 13.44 -13.79
N ALA A 42 24.65 12.74 -14.20
CA ALA A 42 24.68 12.01 -15.46
C ALA A 42 23.62 10.90 -15.52
N MET A 43 23.35 10.22 -14.41
CA MET A 43 22.26 9.24 -14.33
C MET A 43 20.89 9.87 -14.46
N ALA A 44 20.67 11.03 -13.84
CA ALA A 44 19.41 11.76 -13.97
C ALA A 44 19.16 12.22 -15.42
N GLU A 45 20.21 12.43 -16.21
CA GLU A 45 20.11 12.77 -17.63
C GLU A 45 19.89 11.55 -18.55
N ILE A 46 20.52 10.42 -18.25
CA ILE A 46 20.38 9.19 -19.06
C ILE A 46 19.06 8.47 -18.80
N ASP A 47 18.75 8.25 -17.52
CA ASP A 47 17.58 7.49 -17.09
C ASP A 47 17.05 8.09 -15.78
N PRO A 48 16.19 9.12 -15.88
CA PRO A 48 15.61 9.79 -14.73
C PRO A 48 14.89 8.83 -13.78
N ALA A 49 14.24 7.79 -14.32
CA ALA A 49 13.48 6.83 -13.54
C ALA A 49 14.41 5.90 -12.74
N GLN A 50 15.51 5.42 -13.34
CA GLN A 50 16.49 4.61 -12.62
C GLN A 50 17.28 5.45 -11.60
N ALA A 51 17.59 6.71 -11.91
CA ALA A 51 18.21 7.65 -10.97
C ALA A 51 17.32 7.91 -9.74
N ALA A 52 16.03 8.13 -9.96
CA ALA A 52 15.03 8.24 -8.90
C ALA A 52 15.04 6.98 -8.01
N ARG A 53 14.93 5.78 -8.59
CA ARG A 53 14.95 4.49 -7.86
C ARG A 53 16.23 4.29 -7.04
N TRP A 54 17.37 4.77 -7.51
CA TRP A 54 18.63 4.68 -6.78
C TRP A 54 18.74 5.70 -5.65
N ARG A 55 18.25 6.92 -5.86
CA ARG A 55 18.12 7.92 -4.80
C ARG A 55 17.20 7.44 -3.67
N VAL A 56 16.09 6.82 -4.05
CA VAL A 56 15.15 6.09 -3.17
C VAL A 56 15.86 5.04 -2.33
N ALA A 57 16.58 4.12 -2.98
CA ALA A 57 17.31 3.06 -2.30
C ALA A 57 18.41 3.61 -1.35
N ALA A 58 18.92 4.81 -1.62
CA ALA A 58 19.89 5.51 -0.78
C ALA A 58 19.26 6.28 0.41
N GLY A 59 17.94 6.20 0.61
CA GLY A 59 17.23 6.90 1.69
C GLY A 59 16.83 8.34 1.36
N GLY A 60 16.85 8.74 0.08
CA GLY A 60 16.33 10.05 -0.35
C GLY A 60 14.81 10.14 -0.28
N SER A 61 14.29 11.38 -0.25
CA SER A 61 12.85 11.68 -0.32
C SER A 61 12.26 11.42 -1.72
N LEU A 62 10.97 11.72 -1.94
CA LEU A 62 10.30 11.64 -3.26
C LEU A 62 11.16 12.23 -4.39
N SER A 63 11.09 11.60 -5.54
CA SER A 63 11.83 11.99 -6.73
C SER A 63 11.32 13.27 -7.34
N VAL A 64 12.23 14.05 -7.91
CA VAL A 64 11.86 15.29 -8.61
C VAL A 64 10.89 14.97 -9.75
N ALA A 65 11.04 13.81 -10.41
CA ALA A 65 10.09 13.31 -11.40
C ALA A 65 8.70 13.04 -10.77
N THR A 66 8.64 12.34 -9.63
CA THR A 66 7.38 12.12 -8.89
C THR A 66 6.73 13.43 -8.46
N ILE A 67 7.51 14.39 -7.96
CA ILE A 67 7.00 15.71 -7.57
C ILE A 67 6.48 16.46 -8.81
N ALA A 68 7.17 16.38 -9.94
CA ALA A 68 6.73 17.00 -11.18
C ALA A 68 5.45 16.35 -11.71
N GLU A 69 5.32 15.03 -11.64
CA GLU A 69 4.10 14.31 -12.03
C GLU A 69 2.93 14.63 -11.08
N LEU A 70 3.17 14.71 -9.77
CA LEU A 70 2.18 15.15 -8.77
C LEU A 70 1.68 16.58 -9.05
N GLN A 71 2.57 17.48 -9.48
CA GLN A 71 2.21 18.85 -9.84
C GLN A 71 1.56 18.95 -11.22
N GLY A 72 1.89 18.04 -12.13
CA GLY A 72 1.34 17.99 -13.49
C GLY A 72 -0.13 17.59 -13.52
N GLY A 73 -0.63 16.90 -12.49
CA GLY A 73 -2.03 16.51 -12.37
C GLY A 73 -2.47 15.42 -13.36
N GLU A 74 -1.52 14.84 -14.10
CA GLU A 74 -1.77 13.68 -14.96
C GLU A 74 -1.70 12.37 -14.15
N GLU A 75 -2.05 11.26 -14.79
CA GLU A 75 -1.97 9.94 -14.16
C GLU A 75 -0.51 9.61 -13.83
N LEU A 76 -0.25 9.34 -12.55
CA LEU A 76 1.09 9.03 -12.05
C LEU A 76 1.64 7.78 -12.73
N SER A 77 2.87 7.88 -13.23
CA SER A 77 3.57 6.73 -13.78
C SER A 77 3.78 5.64 -12.74
N ALA A 78 3.95 4.39 -13.18
CA ALA A 78 4.24 3.27 -12.27
C ALA A 78 5.51 3.50 -11.43
N ALA A 79 6.46 4.30 -11.94
CA ALA A 79 7.65 4.68 -11.19
C ALA A 79 7.34 5.70 -10.08
N ALA A 80 6.50 6.70 -10.36
CA ALA A 80 6.06 7.70 -9.39
C ALA A 80 5.17 7.10 -8.29
N GLN A 81 4.28 6.16 -8.64
CA GLN A 81 3.54 5.39 -7.63
C GLN A 81 4.48 4.60 -6.71
N ALA A 82 5.43 3.84 -7.27
CA ALA A 82 6.37 3.07 -6.45
C ALA A 82 7.19 3.96 -5.50
N ASP A 83 7.50 5.18 -5.93
CA ASP A 83 8.20 6.18 -5.14
C ASP A 83 7.34 6.73 -3.98
N LEU A 84 6.06 7.01 -4.22
CA LEU A 84 5.08 7.36 -3.19
C LEU A 84 4.93 6.25 -2.15
N TRP A 85 4.77 5.00 -2.60
CA TRP A 85 4.66 3.84 -1.72
C TRP A 85 5.88 3.63 -0.81
N ALA A 86 7.07 4.07 -1.24
CA ALA A 86 8.32 3.87 -0.51
C ALA A 86 8.71 5.08 0.37
N HIS A 87 8.31 6.30 0.00
CA HIS A 87 8.84 7.54 0.60
C HIS A 87 7.80 8.53 1.07
N ASP A 88 6.51 8.24 0.86
CA ASP A 88 5.41 9.03 1.38
C ASP A 88 4.58 8.19 2.37
N PRO A 89 4.93 8.25 3.68
CA PRO A 89 4.18 7.54 4.72
C PRO A 89 2.73 7.99 4.81
N GLU A 90 2.41 9.24 4.46
CA GLU A 90 1.04 9.75 4.49
C GLU A 90 0.23 9.11 3.36
N PHE A 91 0.77 9.06 2.15
CA PHE A 91 0.15 8.35 1.02
C PHE A 91 -0.14 6.87 1.36
N VAL A 92 0.83 6.19 1.98
CA VAL A 92 0.66 4.78 2.39
C VAL A 92 -0.42 4.65 3.47
N ALA A 93 -0.44 5.54 4.45
CA ALA A 93 -1.43 5.54 5.51
C ALA A 93 -2.85 5.80 4.97
N GLU A 94 -3.01 6.78 4.08
CA GLU A 94 -4.29 7.07 3.43
C GLU A 94 -4.80 5.89 2.61
N PHE A 95 -3.92 5.25 1.83
CA PHE A 95 -4.28 4.09 1.03
C PHE A 95 -4.71 2.91 1.91
N GLN A 96 -3.99 2.64 3.00
CA GLN A 96 -4.37 1.62 3.97
C GLN A 96 -5.73 1.92 4.60
N GLN A 97 -5.95 3.16 5.01
CA GLN A 97 -7.21 3.58 5.62
C GLN A 97 -8.39 3.46 4.65
N GLN A 98 -8.20 3.79 3.36
CA GLN A 98 -9.25 3.58 2.34
C GLN A 98 -9.57 2.09 2.17
N ARG A 99 -8.54 1.23 2.16
CA ARG A 99 -8.74 -0.22 2.06
C ARG A 99 -9.47 -0.77 3.28
N GLU A 100 -9.11 -0.33 4.48
CA GLU A 100 -9.79 -0.71 5.72
C GLU A 100 -11.26 -0.28 5.70
N LYS A 101 -11.55 0.98 5.34
CA LYS A 101 -12.93 1.47 5.19
C LYS A 101 -13.71 0.66 4.16
N GLY A 102 -13.08 0.28 3.05
CA GLY A 102 -13.70 -0.56 2.01
C GLY A 102 -13.98 -1.99 2.49
N LEU A 103 -13.11 -2.55 3.32
CA LEU A 103 -13.31 -3.86 3.96
C LEU A 103 -14.40 -3.79 5.03
N GLU A 104 -14.41 -2.75 5.86
CA GLU A 104 -15.44 -2.50 6.86
C GLU A 104 -16.82 -2.35 6.21
N ALA A 105 -16.91 -1.61 5.10
CA ALA A 105 -18.14 -1.48 4.34
C ALA A 105 -18.63 -2.83 3.77
N GLN A 106 -17.72 -3.68 3.28
CA GLN A 106 -18.07 -5.03 2.82
C GLN A 106 -18.53 -5.93 3.95
N LEU A 107 -17.84 -5.91 5.10
CA LEU A 107 -18.24 -6.68 6.28
C LEU A 107 -19.64 -6.26 6.74
N LYS A 108 -19.89 -4.95 6.83
CA LYS A 108 -21.21 -4.43 7.19
C LYS A 108 -22.30 -4.86 6.20
N ALA A 109 -22.02 -4.83 4.90
CA ALA A 109 -22.98 -5.30 3.90
C ALA A 109 -23.31 -6.80 4.03
N LEU A 110 -22.30 -7.62 4.37
CA LEU A 110 -22.49 -9.05 4.66
C LEU A 110 -23.30 -9.27 5.93
N GLU A 111 -23.02 -8.52 6.99
CA GLU A 111 -23.76 -8.56 8.26
C GLU A 111 -25.22 -8.15 8.07
N ASP A 112 -25.47 -7.04 7.38
CA ASP A 112 -26.82 -6.55 7.08
C ASP A 112 -27.59 -7.58 6.23
N GLY A 113 -26.94 -8.16 5.22
CA GLY A 113 -27.53 -9.23 4.40
C GLY A 113 -27.84 -10.51 5.19
N ALA A 114 -26.95 -10.89 6.12
CA ALA A 114 -27.17 -12.03 7.01
C ALA A 114 -28.33 -11.77 7.97
N ASN A 115 -28.38 -10.59 8.59
CA ASN A 115 -29.45 -10.16 9.48
C ASN A 115 -30.80 -10.11 8.75
N GLN A 116 -30.82 -9.60 7.51
CA GLN A 116 -32.02 -9.57 6.70
C GLN A 116 -32.54 -10.97 6.37
N LYS A 117 -31.66 -11.89 5.95
CA LYS A 117 -32.04 -13.30 5.71
C LYS A 117 -32.52 -13.99 6.98
N ARG A 118 -31.86 -13.73 8.11
CA ARG A 118 -32.27 -14.26 9.42
C ARG A 118 -33.68 -13.77 9.79
N PHE A 119 -33.94 -12.48 9.59
CA PHE A 119 -35.27 -11.90 9.80
C PHE A 119 -36.33 -12.52 8.90
N GLN A 120 -36.06 -12.64 7.59
CA GLN A 120 -36.98 -13.29 6.66
C GLN A 120 -37.30 -14.74 7.07
N ASN A 121 -36.28 -15.51 7.46
CA ASN A 121 -36.49 -16.87 7.95
C ASN A 121 -37.32 -16.90 9.23
N ALA A 122 -37.10 -15.97 10.15
CA ALA A 122 -37.89 -15.86 11.38
C ALA A 122 -39.36 -15.48 11.08
N VAL A 123 -39.61 -14.59 10.11
CA VAL A 123 -40.95 -14.25 9.65
C VAL A 123 -41.66 -15.46 9.05
N VAL A 124 -40.97 -16.25 8.22
CA VAL A 124 -41.53 -17.50 7.67
C VAL A 124 -41.88 -18.48 8.80
N ARG A 125 -40.98 -18.68 9.78
CA ARG A 125 -41.22 -19.54 10.95
C ARG A 125 -42.37 -19.06 11.83
N ALA A 126 -42.57 -17.75 11.92
CA ALA A 126 -43.66 -17.11 12.64
C ALA A 126 -44.97 -17.05 11.85
N GLY A 127 -45.04 -17.70 10.67
CA GLY A 127 -46.26 -17.69 9.85
C GLY A 127 -46.61 -16.32 9.27
N GLY A 128 -45.63 -15.43 9.12
CA GLY A 128 -45.82 -14.06 8.61
C GLY A 128 -45.94 -12.98 9.68
N ASP A 129 -45.97 -13.33 10.98
CA ASP A 129 -46.04 -12.33 12.06
C ASP A 129 -44.64 -11.78 12.40
N GLU A 130 -44.38 -10.52 12.02
CA GLU A 130 -43.12 -9.84 12.29
C GLU A 130 -42.83 -9.61 13.78
N ARG A 131 -43.86 -9.41 14.62
CA ARG A 131 -43.65 -9.23 16.07
C ARG A 131 -43.21 -10.53 16.71
N GLN A 132 -43.78 -11.65 16.27
CA GLN A 132 -43.36 -12.96 16.72
C GLN A 132 -41.97 -13.33 16.18
N ALA A 133 -41.65 -12.97 14.93
CA ALA A 133 -40.30 -13.12 14.36
C ALA A 133 -39.21 -12.39 15.16
N LYS A 134 -39.47 -11.13 15.55
CA LYS A 134 -38.54 -10.34 16.39
C LYS A 134 -38.33 -10.98 17.77
N ARG A 135 -39.39 -11.55 18.36
CA ARG A 135 -39.29 -12.29 19.64
C ARG A 135 -38.47 -13.57 19.53
N LEU A 136 -38.61 -14.31 18.41
CA LEU A 136 -37.82 -15.51 18.15
C LEU A 136 -36.33 -15.18 18.04
N ILE A 137 -35.98 -14.14 17.28
CA ILE A 137 -34.58 -13.68 17.16
C ILE A 137 -34.01 -13.25 18.51
N ALA A 138 -34.76 -12.45 19.28
CA ALA A 138 -34.31 -12.01 20.60
C ALA A 138 -34.11 -13.18 21.59
N ALA A 139 -34.94 -14.22 21.50
CA ALA A 139 -34.78 -15.42 22.31
C ALA A 139 -33.54 -16.23 21.89
N GLU A 140 -33.30 -16.39 20.58
CA GLU A 140 -32.10 -17.05 20.05
C GLU A 140 -30.82 -16.28 20.45
N ASP A 141 -30.83 -14.95 20.40
CA ASP A 141 -29.68 -14.10 20.78
C ASP A 141 -29.38 -14.20 22.28
N ALA A 142 -30.41 -14.21 23.13
CA ALA A 142 -30.26 -14.39 24.56
C ALA A 142 -29.68 -15.78 24.91
N GLU A 143 -30.09 -16.82 24.17
CA GLU A 143 -29.58 -18.18 24.37
C GLU A 143 -28.12 -18.31 23.88
N GLN A 144 -27.76 -17.69 22.76
CA GLN A 144 -26.37 -17.65 22.28
C GLN A 144 -25.45 -16.90 23.24
N ALA A 145 -25.86 -15.72 23.71
CA ALA A 145 -25.10 -14.95 24.69
C ALA A 145 -24.89 -15.72 26.01
N ALA A 146 -25.91 -16.44 26.48
CA ALA A 146 -25.79 -17.30 27.67
C ALA A 146 -24.81 -18.46 27.45
N ARG A 147 -24.83 -19.10 26.26
CA ARG A 147 -23.90 -20.19 25.90
C ARG A 147 -22.45 -19.69 25.76
N GLU A 148 -22.25 -18.49 25.25
CA GLU A 148 -20.92 -17.87 25.15
C GLU A 148 -20.35 -17.51 26.51
N GLN A 149 -21.17 -16.95 27.41
CA GLN A 149 -20.76 -16.68 28.80
C GLN A 149 -20.41 -17.97 29.55
N GLN A 150 -21.18 -19.05 29.35
CA GLN A 150 -20.85 -20.35 29.92
C GLN A 150 -19.56 -20.94 29.35
N ARG A 151 -19.30 -20.78 28.05
CA ARG A 151 -18.05 -21.24 27.41
C ARG A 151 -16.82 -20.47 27.90
N GLN A 152 -16.94 -19.16 28.10
CA GLN A 152 -15.84 -18.33 28.60
C GLN A 152 -15.59 -18.55 30.10
N GLY A 153 -16.63 -18.84 30.88
CA GLY A 153 -16.52 -19.18 32.31
C GLY A 153 -15.95 -20.57 32.63
N VAL A 154 -15.89 -21.48 31.65
CA VAL A 154 -15.30 -22.84 31.81
C VAL A 154 -13.81 -22.89 31.43
N MET A 155 -13.27 -21.84 30.80
CA MET A 155 -11.84 -21.71 30.45
C MET A 155 -11.06 -20.73 31.36
N SER A 156 -11.67 -20.22 32.44
CA SER A 156 -11.00 -19.50 33.53
C SER A 156 -10.78 -20.43 34.71
#